data_AF-A0A928TGJ1-F1
#
_entry.id   AF-A0A928TGJ1-F1
#
_cell.length_a   1.000
_cell.length_b   1.000
_cell.length_c   1.000
_cell.angle_alpha   90.00
_cell.angle_beta   90.00
_cell.angle_gamma   90.00
#
_symmetry.space_group_name_H-M   'P 1'
#
loop_
_entity.id
_entity.type
_entity.pdbx_description
1 polymer ?
#
loop_
_entity_poly.entity_id
_entity_poly.type
_entity_poly.pdbx_seq_one_letter_code
_entity_poly.pdbx_strand_id
1 'polypeptide(L)'
;MQSSSHRGHEPVLLHAWSPNPWALVAITAGVAGVLLGLLLSLFAFSGPGYRYHLWRWEAETLTSNLFTRIGIGPDGAGEGQPEALQRYFALTSRVRAELELPEPDRTLIDTLISERAAYENDVERLIEHRIGDAIQQAGLQEPLPLFGQVKVTWPPVDIELTSPPRLLVRSPRDRIERKGDTLLKNDLTLRQIEEIERETTSDTTVSLVVSIGGLAAYPAIVRDDRSYDALLDTSAHEWVHHYLAFHPLGQKWGDGGDSETLNETTASVAGRELANLVRGAHPEPLPADADGRAPAAPPATIDYNEEMRRLRLEVDALLAGGRVEEAERTMEERRLFFAENGIYIRKINQAFFAFYGTYADGPASSNPIGPKIERVWELTRDVGQFLRLMRNVETARELDDLLSRLEATGAGK
;
A
#
# COMPACT_ATOMS: atom_id res chain seq x y z
N MET A 1 -53.54 -48.18 -29.49
CA MET A 1 -53.46 -46.73 -29.74
C MET A 1 -53.00 -46.07 -28.45
N GLN A 2 -51.68 -45.96 -28.27
CA GLN A 2 -51.01 -45.11 -27.26
C GLN A 2 -49.51 -45.20 -27.59
N SER A 3 -48.96 -44.12 -28.13
CA SER A 3 -47.54 -43.95 -28.41
C SER A 3 -47.09 -42.72 -27.63
N SER A 4 -46.10 -42.94 -26.77
CA SER A 4 -45.52 -42.00 -25.84
C SER A 4 -44.64 -40.99 -26.59
N SER A 5 -44.93 -39.69 -26.45
CA SER A 5 -44.11 -38.63 -27.02
C SER A 5 -42.90 -38.33 -26.13
N HIS A 6 -41.70 -38.76 -26.55
CA HIS A 6 -40.44 -38.23 -26.04
C HIS A 6 -40.22 -36.82 -26.61
N ARG A 7 -40.09 -35.80 -25.74
CA ARG A 7 -39.54 -34.49 -26.13
C ARG A 7 -38.03 -34.64 -26.30
N GLY A 8 -37.54 -34.43 -27.51
CA GLY A 8 -36.11 -34.31 -27.77
C GLY A 8 -35.58 -32.97 -27.25
N HIS A 9 -34.44 -33.01 -26.57
CA HIS A 9 -33.64 -31.84 -26.26
C HIS A 9 -32.86 -31.43 -27.53
N GLU A 10 -32.96 -30.18 -27.96
CA GLU A 10 -32.08 -29.65 -29.01
C GLU A 10 -30.65 -29.50 -28.46
N PRO A 11 -29.62 -29.93 -29.21
CA PRO A 11 -28.23 -29.73 -28.81
C PRO A 11 -27.84 -28.25 -28.97
N VAL A 12 -27.31 -27.66 -27.89
CA VAL A 12 -26.69 -26.33 -27.93
C VAL A 12 -25.43 -26.39 -28.80
N LEU A 13 -25.49 -25.81 -29.99
CA LEU A 13 -24.33 -25.68 -30.89
C LEU A 13 -23.39 -24.59 -30.35
N LEU A 14 -22.39 -25.00 -29.57
CA LEU A 14 -21.25 -24.15 -29.21
C LEU A 14 -20.48 -23.81 -30.49
N HIS A 15 -20.51 -22.54 -30.91
CA HIS A 15 -19.66 -22.07 -32.00
C HIS A 15 -18.20 -22.14 -31.55
N ALA A 16 -17.36 -22.79 -32.36
CA ALA A 16 -15.92 -22.84 -32.13
C ALA A 16 -15.35 -21.43 -32.14
N TRP A 17 -14.66 -21.07 -31.05
CA TRP A 17 -13.93 -19.81 -30.92
C TRP A 17 -12.95 -19.64 -32.09
N SER A 18 -13.15 -18.58 -32.90
CA SER A 18 -12.30 -18.21 -34.03
C SER A 18 -11.85 -16.76 -33.87
N PRO A 19 -10.86 -16.49 -33.00
CA PRO A 19 -10.37 -15.13 -32.77
C PRO A 19 -9.76 -14.58 -34.06
N ASN A 20 -9.93 -13.27 -34.27
CA ASN A 20 -9.31 -12.58 -35.41
C ASN A 20 -7.78 -12.74 -35.33
N PRO A 21 -7.12 -13.34 -36.33
CA PRO A 21 -5.67 -13.58 -36.30
C PRO A 21 -4.87 -12.27 -36.14
N TRP A 22 -5.40 -11.14 -36.61
CA TRP A 22 -4.76 -9.83 -36.44
C TRP A 22 -4.81 -9.31 -35.00
N ALA A 23 -5.88 -9.63 -34.25
CA ALA A 23 -5.96 -9.29 -32.83
C ALA A 23 -4.94 -10.11 -32.02
N LEU A 24 -4.77 -11.40 -32.35
CA LEU A 24 -3.74 -12.24 -31.73
C LEU A 24 -2.32 -11.74 -32.04
N VAL A 25 -2.06 -11.31 -33.28
CA VAL A 25 -0.77 -10.72 -33.68
C VAL A 25 -0.52 -9.39 -32.97
N ALA A 26 -1.53 -8.53 -32.81
CA ALA A 26 -1.38 -7.27 -32.07
C ALA A 26 -1.09 -7.49 -30.58
N ILE A 27 -1.78 -8.46 -29.96
CA ILE A 27 -1.53 -8.84 -28.55
C ILE A 27 -0.12 -9.43 -28.40
N THR A 28 0.29 -10.35 -29.27
CA THR A 28 1.64 -10.93 -29.22
C THR A 28 2.74 -9.90 -29.50
N ALA A 29 2.52 -8.98 -30.44
CA ALA A 29 3.46 -7.88 -30.70
C ALA A 29 3.55 -6.89 -29.54
N GLY A 30 2.42 -6.58 -28.88
CA GLY A 30 2.37 -5.75 -27.67
C GLY A 30 3.13 -6.41 -26.51
N VAL A 31 2.86 -7.68 -26.24
CA VAL A 31 3.57 -8.46 -25.21
C VAL A 31 5.06 -8.56 -25.53
N ALA A 32 5.45 -8.86 -26.77
CA ALA A 32 6.85 -8.93 -27.18
C ALA A 32 7.56 -7.57 -27.08
N GLY A 33 6.87 -6.47 -27.38
CA GLY A 33 7.39 -5.11 -27.22
C GLY A 33 7.63 -4.73 -25.75
N VAL A 34 6.70 -5.08 -24.87
CA VAL A 34 6.85 -4.89 -23.40
C VAL A 34 8.00 -5.75 -22.88
N LEU A 35 8.07 -7.02 -23.27
CA LEU A 35 9.17 -7.91 -22.88
C LEU A 35 10.53 -7.41 -23.37
N LEU A 36 10.61 -6.92 -24.62
CA LEU A 36 11.84 -6.36 -25.17
C LEU A 36 12.24 -5.04 -24.47
N GLY A 37 11.26 -4.21 -24.11
CA GLY A 37 11.49 -2.98 -23.33
C GLY A 37 12.04 -3.28 -21.93
N LEU A 38 11.45 -4.26 -21.24
CA LEU A 38 11.94 -4.75 -19.95
C LEU A 38 13.35 -5.33 -20.09
N LEU A 39 13.61 -6.14 -21.12
CA LEU A 39 14.90 -6.77 -21.35
C LEU A 39 16.00 -5.75 -21.71
N LEU A 40 15.68 -4.69 -22.44
CA LEU A 40 16.60 -3.59 -22.74
C LEU A 40 16.87 -2.69 -21.52
N SER A 41 15.88 -2.53 -20.63
CA SER A 41 16.06 -1.76 -19.40
C SER A 41 17.10 -2.39 -18.47
N LEU A 42 17.17 -3.73 -18.38
CA LEU A 42 18.15 -4.47 -17.56
C LEU A 42 19.63 -4.09 -17.85
N PHE A 43 19.91 -3.52 -19.02
CA PHE A 43 21.26 -3.09 -19.44
C PHE A 43 21.47 -1.57 -19.44
N ALA A 44 20.47 -0.77 -19.08
CA ALA A 44 20.53 0.69 -19.15
C ALA A 44 20.80 1.32 -17.77
N PHE A 45 21.94 2.03 -17.67
CA PHE A 45 22.30 2.97 -16.59
C PHE A 45 22.50 2.38 -15.18
N SER A 46 23.72 1.90 -14.92
CA SER A 46 24.26 1.79 -13.56
C SER A 46 24.89 3.13 -13.15
N GLY A 47 24.18 3.92 -12.32
CA GLY A 47 24.74 5.10 -11.66
C GLY A 47 25.30 4.73 -10.27
N PRO A 48 26.41 5.35 -9.81
CA PRO A 48 26.88 5.15 -8.45
C PRO A 48 25.97 5.85 -7.42
N GLY A 49 25.68 5.21 -6.27
CA GLY A 49 25.02 5.85 -5.11
C GLY A 49 24.06 4.95 -4.28
N TYR A 50 23.48 5.52 -3.22
CA TYR A 50 22.48 4.88 -2.33
C TYR A 50 21.07 4.78 -2.93
N ARG A 51 20.89 5.10 -4.22
CA ARG A 51 19.59 5.11 -4.88
C ARG A 51 19.10 3.69 -5.17
N TYR A 52 17.79 3.49 -5.05
CA TYR A 52 17.10 2.28 -5.48
C TYR A 52 16.45 2.52 -6.86
N HIS A 53 16.51 1.52 -7.73
CA HIS A 53 16.00 1.61 -9.10
C HIS A 53 14.77 0.72 -9.25
N LEU A 54 13.59 1.30 -9.06
CA LEU A 54 12.32 0.57 -9.07
C LEU A 54 12.06 -0.21 -10.36
N TRP A 55 12.29 0.44 -11.51
CA TRP A 55 12.10 -0.17 -12.83
C TRP A 55 12.91 -1.46 -13.03
N ARG A 56 14.09 -1.54 -12.39
CA ARG A 56 14.96 -2.72 -12.51
C ARG A 56 14.38 -3.89 -11.74
N TRP A 57 13.92 -3.61 -10.53
CA TRP A 57 13.22 -4.60 -9.71
C TRP A 57 11.95 -5.09 -10.41
N GLU A 58 11.12 -4.19 -10.95
CA GLU A 58 9.90 -4.58 -11.69
C GLU A 58 10.23 -5.48 -12.89
N ALA A 59 11.30 -5.19 -13.64
CA ALA A 59 11.72 -6.03 -14.77
C ALA A 59 12.21 -7.42 -14.35
N GLU A 60 12.99 -7.51 -13.27
CA GLU A 60 13.48 -8.77 -12.73
C GLU A 60 12.30 -9.62 -12.19
N THR A 61 11.39 -9.04 -11.41
CA THR A 61 10.26 -9.73 -10.78
C THR A 61 9.16 -10.11 -11.78
N LEU A 62 8.87 -9.25 -12.78
CA LEU A 62 7.89 -9.59 -13.83
C LEU A 62 8.35 -10.77 -14.67
N THR A 63 9.65 -10.88 -14.96
CA THR A 63 10.19 -11.95 -15.81
C THR A 63 10.36 -13.27 -15.08
N SER A 64 10.75 -13.25 -13.79
CA SER A 64 10.85 -14.46 -12.97
C SER A 64 9.48 -15.11 -12.73
N ASN A 65 8.44 -14.28 -12.55
CA ASN A 65 7.11 -14.74 -12.17
C ASN A 65 6.15 -14.87 -13.38
N LEU A 66 6.56 -14.52 -14.60
CA LEU A 66 5.68 -14.64 -15.78
C LEU A 66 5.19 -16.07 -16.01
N PHE A 67 6.02 -17.08 -15.74
CA PHE A 67 5.69 -18.50 -15.94
C PHE A 67 4.69 -19.05 -14.91
N THR A 68 4.80 -18.63 -13.65
CA THR A 68 3.80 -18.92 -12.61
C THR A 68 2.49 -18.17 -12.87
N ARG A 69 2.57 -16.94 -13.39
CA ARG A 69 1.43 -16.06 -13.70
C ARG A 69 0.60 -16.44 -14.93
N ILE A 70 1.16 -17.16 -15.91
CA ILE A 70 0.42 -17.69 -17.08
C ILE A 70 -0.20 -19.08 -16.86
N GLY A 71 -0.24 -19.56 -15.61
CA GLY A 71 -0.80 -20.88 -15.28
C GLY A 71 0.06 -22.05 -15.72
N ILE A 72 1.36 -21.83 -15.95
CA ILE A 72 2.35 -22.90 -16.22
C ILE A 72 3.23 -23.04 -14.97
N GLY A 73 2.60 -23.47 -13.88
CA GLY A 73 3.20 -23.82 -12.59
C GLY A 73 2.30 -24.87 -11.94
N PRO A 74 2.74 -25.61 -10.90
CA PRO A 74 1.88 -26.60 -10.28
C PRO A 74 0.60 -25.94 -9.80
N ASP A 75 -0.53 -26.39 -10.33
CA ASP A 75 -1.88 -26.02 -9.89
C ASP A 75 -2.04 -26.42 -8.42
N GLY A 76 -1.67 -25.50 -7.52
CA GLY A 76 -2.07 -25.50 -6.12
C GLY A 76 -3.23 -24.54 -5.96
N ALA A 77 -4.41 -24.94 -6.44
CA ALA A 77 -5.63 -24.16 -6.31
C ALA A 77 -5.90 -23.82 -4.82
N GLY A 78 -5.95 -22.52 -4.52
CA GLY A 78 -6.88 -21.92 -3.56
C GLY A 78 -6.67 -22.10 -2.06
N GLU A 79 -5.85 -23.04 -1.60
CA GLU A 79 -5.61 -23.23 -0.16
C GLU A 79 -4.11 -23.17 0.15
N GLY A 80 -3.55 -21.96 0.17
CA GLY A 80 -2.37 -21.72 1.01
C GLY A 80 -2.74 -22.21 2.42
N GLN A 81 -2.05 -23.23 2.92
CA GLN A 81 -2.45 -23.91 4.15
C GLN A 81 -2.46 -22.87 5.28
N PRO A 82 -3.55 -22.71 6.06
CA PRO A 82 -3.56 -21.82 7.24
C PRO A 82 -2.35 -22.05 8.17
N GLU A 83 -1.78 -23.26 8.15
CA GLU A 83 -0.52 -23.57 8.82
C GLU A 83 0.68 -22.74 8.30
N ALA A 84 0.85 -22.55 6.99
CA ALA A 84 1.93 -21.75 6.43
C ALA A 84 1.85 -20.28 6.90
N LEU A 85 0.63 -19.73 6.93
CA LEU A 85 0.35 -18.39 7.45
C LEU A 85 0.73 -18.27 8.92
N GLN A 86 0.27 -19.20 9.75
CA GLN A 86 0.57 -19.23 11.18
C GLN A 86 2.07 -19.37 11.44
N ARG A 87 2.77 -20.24 10.68
CA ARG A 87 4.23 -20.40 10.78
C ARG A 87 4.97 -19.14 10.38
N TYR A 88 4.58 -18.51 9.27
CA TYR A 88 5.20 -17.28 8.79
C TYR A 88 5.13 -16.16 9.84
N PHE A 89 3.96 -15.92 10.44
CA PHE A 89 3.81 -14.86 11.45
C PHE A 89 4.40 -15.22 12.81
N ALA A 90 4.41 -16.50 13.20
CA ALA A 90 5.14 -16.96 14.37
C ALA A 90 6.65 -16.69 14.22
N LEU A 91 7.23 -17.02 13.07
CA LEU A 91 8.64 -16.74 12.76
C LEU A 91 8.90 -15.23 12.70
N THR A 92 8.01 -14.46 12.08
CA THR A 92 8.10 -12.99 12.05
C THR A 92 8.11 -12.39 13.46
N SER A 93 7.25 -12.87 14.36
CA SER A 93 7.22 -12.42 15.76
C SER A 93 8.52 -12.73 16.49
N ARG A 94 9.08 -13.92 16.26
CA ARG A 94 10.39 -14.33 16.83
C ARG A 94 11.55 -13.51 16.29
N VAL A 95 11.60 -13.24 14.99
CA VAL A 95 12.61 -12.36 14.37
C VAL A 95 12.57 -10.98 15.01
N ARG A 96 11.36 -10.41 15.16
CA ARG A 96 11.18 -9.10 15.76
C ARG A 96 11.53 -9.05 17.24
N ALA A 97 11.16 -10.08 18.00
CA ALA A 97 11.54 -10.21 19.40
C ALA A 97 13.07 -10.21 19.58
N GLU A 98 13.78 -10.95 18.73
CA GLU A 98 15.25 -11.03 18.77
C GLU A 98 15.90 -9.68 18.38
N LEU A 99 15.36 -9.00 17.37
CA LEU A 99 15.83 -7.68 16.94
C LEU A 99 15.67 -6.58 18.00
N GLU A 100 14.75 -6.75 18.95
CA GLU A 100 14.53 -5.81 20.07
C GLU A 100 15.44 -6.05 21.28
N LEU A 101 16.20 -7.16 21.30
CA LEU A 101 17.15 -7.41 22.38
C LEU A 101 18.33 -6.41 22.34
N PRO A 102 18.94 -6.08 23.50
CA PRO A 102 20.13 -5.24 23.54
C PRO A 102 21.30 -5.79 22.73
N GLU A 103 21.41 -7.12 22.67
CA GLU A 103 22.43 -7.85 21.92
C GLU A 103 21.76 -8.95 21.08
N PRO A 104 21.24 -8.63 19.88
CA PRO A 104 20.56 -9.61 19.02
C PRO A 104 21.52 -10.69 18.50
N ASP A 105 21.10 -11.96 18.56
CA ASP A 105 21.79 -13.07 17.91
C ASP A 105 21.51 -13.07 16.40
N ARG A 106 22.48 -12.54 15.64
CA ARG A 106 22.41 -12.47 14.18
C ARG A 106 22.29 -13.85 13.52
N THR A 107 22.91 -14.88 14.08
CA THR A 107 22.86 -16.23 13.51
C THR A 107 21.47 -16.82 13.64
N LEU A 108 20.83 -16.58 14.79
CA LEU A 108 19.45 -16.96 15.03
C LEU A 108 18.52 -16.19 14.09
N ILE A 109 18.68 -14.86 13.97
CA ILE A 109 17.89 -14.03 13.04
C ILE A 109 17.99 -14.57 11.62
N ASP A 110 19.19 -14.82 11.10
CA ASP A 110 19.41 -15.32 9.74
C ASP A 110 18.75 -16.69 9.54
N THR A 111 18.80 -17.55 10.56
CA THR A 111 18.14 -18.86 10.55
C THR A 111 16.62 -18.72 10.50
N LEU A 112 16.04 -17.83 11.32
CA LEU A 112 14.60 -17.58 11.36
C LEU A 112 14.09 -16.94 10.07
N ILE A 113 14.84 -16.00 9.48
CA ILE A 113 14.51 -15.40 8.19
C ILE A 113 14.54 -16.46 7.09
N SER A 114 15.56 -17.32 7.08
CA SER A 114 15.67 -18.42 6.11
C SER A 114 14.54 -19.44 6.24
N GLU A 115 14.13 -19.78 7.47
CA GLU A 115 12.99 -20.66 7.73
C GLU A 115 11.67 -20.01 7.30
N ARG A 116 11.50 -18.71 7.58
CA ARG A 116 10.29 -17.95 7.21
C ARG A 116 10.11 -17.85 5.70
N ALA A 117 11.20 -17.68 4.95
CA ALA A 117 11.18 -17.58 3.49
C ALA A 117 10.57 -18.81 2.80
N ALA A 118 10.59 -19.99 3.46
CA ALA A 118 9.95 -21.20 2.94
C ALA A 118 8.42 -21.09 2.84
N TYR A 119 7.79 -20.16 3.57
CA TYR A 119 6.34 -19.96 3.60
C TYR A 119 5.87 -18.73 2.82
N GLU A 120 6.81 -17.89 2.33
CA GLU A 120 6.52 -16.58 1.74
C GLU A 120 5.53 -16.67 0.57
N ASN A 121 5.85 -17.48 -0.44
CA ASN A 121 5.00 -17.67 -1.62
C ASN A 121 3.60 -18.23 -1.28
N ASP A 122 3.47 -19.05 -0.24
CA ASP A 122 2.18 -19.59 0.20
C ASP A 122 1.34 -18.50 0.87
N VAL A 123 1.99 -17.63 1.66
CA VAL A 123 1.34 -16.49 2.29
C VAL A 123 0.93 -15.46 1.26
N GLU A 124 1.78 -15.09 0.31
CA GLU A 124 1.46 -14.17 -0.79
C GLU A 124 0.19 -14.61 -1.52
N ARG A 125 0.16 -15.85 -2.04
CA ARG A 125 -1.01 -16.41 -2.73
C ARG A 125 -2.26 -16.39 -1.87
N LEU A 126 -2.14 -16.72 -0.58
CA LEU A 126 -3.28 -16.73 0.34
C LEU A 126 -3.81 -15.30 0.55
N ILE A 127 -2.95 -14.31 0.70
CA ILE A 127 -3.33 -12.91 0.87
C ILE A 127 -3.93 -12.34 -0.40
N GLU A 128 -3.32 -12.60 -1.56
CA GLU A 128 -3.84 -12.21 -2.88
C GLU A 128 -5.24 -12.76 -3.10
N HIS A 129 -5.46 -14.04 -2.77
CA HIS A 129 -6.77 -14.67 -2.87
C HIS A 129 -7.79 -14.01 -1.94
N ARG A 130 -7.46 -13.83 -0.65
CA ARG A 130 -8.35 -13.20 0.33
C ARG A 130 -8.72 -11.76 -0.05
N ILE A 131 -7.76 -10.97 -0.54
CA ILE A 131 -8.02 -9.62 -1.05
C ILE A 131 -8.88 -9.67 -2.31
N GLY A 132 -8.61 -10.61 -3.22
CA GLY A 132 -9.43 -10.87 -4.39
C GLY A 132 -10.90 -11.13 -4.06
N ASP A 133 -11.16 -11.94 -3.02
CA ASP A 133 -12.50 -12.22 -2.50
C ASP A 133 -13.15 -10.95 -1.92
N ALA A 134 -12.42 -10.14 -1.16
CA ALA A 134 -12.91 -8.86 -0.64
C ALA A 134 -13.28 -7.86 -1.77
N ILE A 135 -12.48 -7.79 -2.84
CA ILE A 135 -12.75 -6.98 -4.03
C ILE A 135 -14.01 -7.48 -4.75
N GLN A 136 -14.18 -8.80 -4.86
CA GLN A 136 -15.38 -9.40 -5.41
C GLN A 136 -16.62 -9.05 -4.55
N GLN A 137 -16.51 -9.18 -3.23
CA GLN A 137 -17.57 -8.84 -2.29
C GLN A 137 -17.96 -7.36 -2.37
N ALA A 138 -16.99 -6.46 -2.55
CA ALA A 138 -17.20 -5.04 -2.79
C ALA A 138 -17.81 -4.72 -4.18
N GLY A 139 -17.95 -5.72 -5.04
CA GLY A 139 -18.46 -5.56 -6.40
C GLY A 139 -17.56 -4.68 -7.27
N LEU A 140 -16.25 -4.69 -7.02
CA LEU A 140 -15.24 -3.91 -7.74
C LEU A 140 -14.66 -4.65 -8.96
N GLN A 141 -15.17 -5.85 -9.26
CA GLN A 141 -14.81 -6.57 -10.48
C GLN A 141 -15.35 -5.85 -11.72
N GLU A 142 -14.47 -5.62 -12.69
CA GLU A 142 -14.78 -4.93 -13.94
C GLU A 142 -14.99 -5.96 -15.07
N PRO A 143 -15.87 -5.68 -16.05
CA PRO A 143 -16.08 -6.56 -17.18
C PRO A 143 -14.86 -6.56 -18.12
N LEU A 144 -14.49 -7.73 -18.65
CA LEU A 144 -13.45 -7.79 -19.68
C LEU A 144 -13.90 -7.07 -20.97
N PRO A 145 -13.05 -6.22 -21.59
CA PRO A 145 -13.41 -5.44 -22.77
C PRO A 145 -13.99 -6.25 -23.94
N LEU A 146 -13.55 -7.50 -24.10
CA LEU A 146 -13.99 -8.41 -25.18
C LEU A 146 -15.00 -9.48 -24.71
N PHE A 147 -15.23 -9.61 -23.40
CA PHE A 147 -16.09 -10.63 -22.80
C PHE A 147 -16.88 -10.03 -21.64
N GLY A 148 -17.75 -9.05 -21.93
CA GLY A 148 -18.42 -8.24 -20.89
C GLY A 148 -19.34 -8.99 -19.91
N GLN A 149 -19.58 -10.28 -20.12
CA GLN A 149 -20.28 -11.16 -19.16
C GLN A 149 -19.34 -11.75 -18.10
N VAL A 150 -18.04 -11.80 -18.38
CA VAL A 150 -17.00 -12.25 -17.45
C VAL A 150 -16.45 -11.02 -16.73
N LYS A 151 -16.73 -10.94 -15.43
CA LYS A 151 -16.15 -9.95 -14.54
C LYS A 151 -14.87 -10.50 -13.94
N VAL A 152 -13.83 -9.68 -13.90
CA VAL A 152 -12.55 -10.03 -13.31
C VAL A 152 -12.11 -8.94 -12.35
N THR A 153 -11.30 -9.31 -11.36
CA THR A 153 -10.56 -8.34 -10.57
C THR A 153 -9.49 -7.72 -11.48
N TRP A 154 -9.61 -6.42 -11.75
CA TRP A 154 -8.67 -5.66 -12.56
C TRP A 154 -8.29 -4.35 -11.86
N PRO A 155 -6.98 -4.06 -11.69
CA PRO A 155 -5.85 -4.94 -11.97
C PRO A 155 -5.85 -6.19 -11.06
N PRO A 156 -5.19 -7.29 -11.46
CA PRO A 156 -5.04 -8.46 -10.59
C PRO A 156 -4.36 -8.07 -9.27
N VAL A 157 -4.72 -8.77 -8.20
CA VAL A 157 -4.00 -8.64 -6.92
C VAL A 157 -2.69 -9.42 -7.05
N ASP A 158 -1.56 -8.76 -6.84
CA ASP A 158 -0.22 -9.33 -6.97
C ASP A 158 0.69 -8.59 -5.99
N ILE A 159 1.22 -9.31 -5.00
CA ILE A 159 2.08 -8.74 -3.96
C ILE A 159 3.40 -9.50 -3.87
N GLU A 160 4.44 -8.81 -3.42
CA GLU A 160 5.72 -9.40 -3.06
C GLU A 160 6.06 -8.99 -1.62
N LEU A 161 6.21 -9.98 -0.74
CA LEU A 161 6.60 -9.80 0.65
C LEU A 161 8.11 -9.66 0.74
N THR A 162 8.59 -8.42 0.80
CA THR A 162 10.01 -8.14 0.93
C THR A 162 10.26 -6.81 1.61
N SER A 163 11.53 -6.49 1.86
CA SER A 163 11.90 -5.20 2.42
C SER A 163 11.84 -4.11 1.34
N PRO A 164 10.87 -3.17 1.39
CA PRO A 164 10.75 -2.10 0.41
C PRO A 164 11.93 -1.13 0.51
N PRO A 165 12.19 -0.37 -0.57
CA PRO A 165 13.14 0.73 -0.52
C PRO A 165 12.80 1.72 0.59
N ARG A 166 13.81 2.42 1.09
CA ARG A 166 13.60 3.56 1.97
C ARG A 166 13.28 4.79 1.14
N LEU A 167 12.62 5.76 1.74
CA LEU A 167 12.25 6.99 1.05
C LEU A 167 12.95 8.17 1.70
N LEU A 168 13.72 8.92 0.91
CA LEU A 168 14.23 10.22 1.31
C LEU A 168 13.22 11.31 0.95
N VAL A 169 12.66 11.90 2.00
CA VAL A 169 11.68 12.99 1.95
C VAL A 169 12.41 14.30 2.24
N ARG A 170 12.08 15.33 1.47
CA ARG A 170 12.62 16.70 1.65
C ARG A 170 11.48 17.69 1.77
N SER A 171 11.61 18.63 2.70
CA SER A 171 10.65 19.72 2.90
C SER A 171 11.37 21.06 3.01
N PRO A 172 10.78 22.18 2.54
CA PRO A 172 11.25 23.49 2.94
C PRO A 172 11.28 23.58 4.48
N ARG A 173 12.16 24.42 5.03
CA ARG A 173 12.18 24.69 6.47
C ARG A 173 11.07 25.62 6.93
N ASP A 174 10.63 26.52 6.04
CA ASP A 174 9.65 27.57 6.33
C ASP A 174 8.18 27.12 6.22
N ARG A 175 7.92 25.93 5.67
CA ARG A 175 6.58 25.35 5.53
C ARG A 175 6.65 23.83 5.36
N ILE A 176 5.55 23.16 5.65
CA ILE A 176 5.42 21.71 5.47
C ILE A 176 4.94 21.45 4.03
N GLU A 177 5.85 20.99 3.18
CA GLU A 177 5.57 20.69 1.77
C GLU A 177 6.55 19.63 1.28
N ARG A 178 6.07 18.64 0.52
CA ARG A 178 6.91 17.59 -0.04
C ARG A 178 7.56 18.09 -1.34
N LYS A 179 8.89 18.32 -1.33
CA LYS A 179 9.65 18.78 -2.52
C LYS A 179 9.98 17.68 -3.52
N GLY A 180 9.60 16.43 -3.21
CA GLY A 180 9.87 15.26 -4.01
C GLY A 180 10.69 14.21 -3.29
N ASP A 181 10.70 13.05 -3.92
CA ASP A 181 11.07 11.79 -3.29
C ASP A 181 12.30 11.18 -3.94
N THR A 182 13.09 10.47 -3.14
CA THR A 182 14.17 9.65 -3.67
C THR A 182 14.15 8.30 -2.99
N LEU A 183 13.90 7.25 -3.78
CA LEU A 183 14.01 5.88 -3.31
C LEU A 183 15.48 5.55 -3.04
N LEU A 184 15.71 5.01 -1.86
CA LEU A 184 17.00 4.60 -1.33
C LEU A 184 16.99 3.09 -1.11
N LYS A 185 18.19 2.50 -1.07
CA LYS A 185 18.35 1.08 -0.73
C LYS A 185 17.69 0.76 0.64
N ASN A 186 17.21 -0.47 0.77
CA ASN A 186 16.52 -0.95 1.97
C ASN A 186 17.50 -1.27 3.12
N ASP A 187 18.71 -1.72 2.78
CA ASP A 187 19.78 -2.19 3.67
C ASP A 187 20.65 -1.08 4.32
N LEU A 188 20.21 0.18 4.25
CA LEU A 188 20.93 1.29 4.85
C LEU A 188 21.01 1.17 6.38
N THR A 189 22.24 1.26 6.90
CA THR A 189 22.52 1.39 8.33
C THR A 189 22.05 2.75 8.86
N LEU A 190 21.78 2.85 10.16
CA LEU A 190 21.41 4.13 10.79
C LEU A 190 22.44 5.24 10.51
N ARG A 191 23.73 4.92 10.57
CA ARG A 191 24.81 5.87 10.26
C ARG A 191 24.70 6.40 8.82
N GLN A 192 24.42 5.52 7.85
CA GLN A 192 24.25 5.94 6.46
C GLN A 192 22.98 6.78 6.28
N ILE A 193 21.90 6.44 6.98
CA ILE A 193 20.67 7.26 7.00
C ILE A 193 20.97 8.67 7.51
N GLU A 194 21.63 8.79 8.66
CA GLU A 194 22.00 10.07 9.26
C GLU A 194 22.96 10.87 8.37
N GLU A 195 23.89 10.20 7.69
CA GLU A 195 24.77 10.81 6.69
C GLU A 195 23.97 11.42 5.55
N ILE A 196 23.10 10.63 4.91
CA ILE A 196 22.26 11.08 3.80
C ILE A 196 21.36 12.25 4.22
N GLU A 197 20.76 12.17 5.40
CA GLU A 197 19.93 13.27 5.92
C GLU A 197 20.74 14.54 6.14
N ARG A 198 21.95 14.43 6.67
CA ARG A 198 22.84 15.58 6.91
C ARG A 198 23.31 16.21 5.60
N GLU A 199 23.73 15.39 4.64
CA GLU A 199 24.19 15.86 3.32
C GLU A 199 23.08 16.51 2.48
N THR A 200 21.83 16.13 2.72
CA THR A 200 20.67 16.63 1.95
C THR A 200 19.86 17.70 2.68
N THR A 201 20.20 17.99 3.94
CA THR A 201 19.67 19.13 4.70
C THR A 201 20.51 20.38 4.40
N SER A 202 19.86 21.53 4.32
CA SER A 202 20.48 22.85 4.10
C SER A 202 19.74 23.94 4.88
N ASP A 203 20.20 25.18 4.79
CA ASP A 203 19.58 26.33 5.47
C ASP A 203 18.10 26.56 5.10
N THR A 204 17.65 26.01 3.96
CA THR A 204 16.27 26.18 3.45
C THR A 204 15.48 24.89 3.34
N THR A 205 16.10 23.73 3.59
CA THR A 205 15.48 22.41 3.34
C THR A 205 15.90 21.42 4.41
N VAL A 206 14.96 20.70 4.99
CA VAL A 206 15.22 19.59 5.91
C VAL A 206 14.88 18.25 5.27
N SER A 207 15.62 17.23 5.66
CA SER A 207 15.48 15.87 5.15
C SER A 207 15.09 14.86 6.22
N LEU A 208 14.39 13.82 5.79
CA LEU A 208 14.07 12.64 6.57
C LEU A 208 14.10 11.40 5.68
N VAL A 209 14.80 10.36 6.11
CA VAL A 209 14.67 9.03 5.53
C VAL A 209 13.66 8.24 6.34
N VAL A 210 12.63 7.73 5.66
CA VAL A 210 11.56 6.92 6.25
C VAL A 210 11.58 5.50 5.67
N SER A 211 11.12 4.55 6.49
CA SER A 211 10.77 3.22 6.04
C SER A 211 9.29 3.23 5.64
N ILE A 212 9.00 2.96 4.37
CA ILE A 212 7.61 2.85 3.88
C ILE A 212 7.06 1.45 4.17
N GLY A 213 5.74 1.36 4.40
CA GLY A 213 5.03 0.11 4.67
C GLY A 213 4.83 -0.75 3.43
N GLY A 214 4.57 -0.11 2.29
CA GLY A 214 4.50 -0.73 0.98
C GLY A 214 4.88 0.26 -0.12
N LEU A 215 4.91 -0.24 -1.35
CA LEU A 215 5.11 0.53 -2.57
C LEU A 215 4.27 -0.08 -3.68
N ALA A 216 3.39 0.74 -4.28
CA ALA A 216 2.53 0.39 -5.41
C ALA A 216 3.27 0.16 -6.75
N ALA A 217 4.43 -0.51 -6.71
CA ALA A 217 5.04 -1.17 -7.86
C ALA A 217 4.14 -2.32 -8.35
N TYR A 218 4.41 -2.94 -9.49
CA TYR A 218 3.67 -4.14 -9.89
C TYR A 218 4.61 -5.36 -10.08
N PRO A 219 4.57 -6.39 -9.20
CA PRO A 219 3.66 -6.55 -8.05
C PRO A 219 3.88 -5.51 -6.93
N ALA A 220 2.89 -5.32 -6.06
CA ALA A 220 3.03 -4.39 -4.93
C ALA A 220 4.07 -4.91 -3.94
N ILE A 221 5.06 -4.10 -3.58
CA ILE A 221 6.02 -4.46 -2.55
C ILE A 221 5.39 -4.20 -1.19
N VAL A 222 5.29 -5.20 -0.34
CA VAL A 222 4.73 -5.09 1.01
C VAL A 222 5.77 -5.57 2.02
N ARG A 223 5.94 -4.81 3.12
CA ARG A 223 6.89 -5.19 4.18
C ARG A 223 6.57 -6.56 4.77
N ASP A 224 7.59 -7.40 4.80
CA ASP A 224 7.61 -8.75 5.37
C ASP A 224 7.82 -8.79 6.89
N ASP A 225 8.09 -7.65 7.54
CA ASP A 225 8.40 -7.53 8.97
C ASP A 225 7.25 -6.98 9.82
N ARG A 226 6.01 -7.15 9.37
CA ARG A 226 4.80 -6.59 10.01
C ARG A 226 3.82 -7.66 10.47
N SER A 227 2.89 -7.25 11.31
CA SER A 227 1.80 -8.13 11.76
C SER A 227 0.84 -8.47 10.63
N TYR A 228 0.14 -9.58 10.73
CA TYR A 228 -0.89 -9.99 9.78
C TYR A 228 -1.88 -8.87 9.45
N ASP A 229 -2.41 -8.17 10.47
CA ASP A 229 -3.34 -7.05 10.26
C ASP A 229 -2.73 -5.94 9.41
N ALA A 230 -1.51 -5.50 9.74
CA ALA A 230 -0.81 -4.47 9.00
C ALA A 230 -0.46 -4.91 7.57
N LEU A 231 -0.18 -6.20 7.36
CA LEU A 231 0.06 -6.77 6.03
C LEU A 231 -1.23 -6.71 5.19
N LEU A 232 -2.39 -7.06 5.76
CA LEU A 232 -3.68 -6.93 5.07
C LEU A 232 -3.98 -5.47 4.70
N ASP A 233 -3.84 -4.55 5.66
CA ASP A 233 -4.10 -3.13 5.43
C ASP A 233 -3.19 -2.56 4.34
N THR A 234 -1.89 -2.88 4.39
CA THR A 234 -0.92 -2.42 3.39
C THR A 234 -1.18 -3.03 2.02
N SER A 235 -1.40 -4.34 1.94
CA SER A 235 -1.64 -5.02 0.65
C SER A 235 -2.90 -4.49 -0.03
N ALA A 236 -3.98 -4.26 0.74
CA ALA A 236 -5.20 -3.67 0.21
C ALA A 236 -5.00 -2.20 -0.19
N HIS A 237 -4.25 -1.41 0.58
CA HIS A 237 -3.87 -0.02 0.25
C HIS A 237 -3.13 0.05 -1.09
N GLU A 238 -2.09 -0.78 -1.27
CA GLU A 238 -1.31 -0.79 -2.52
C GLU A 238 -2.14 -1.27 -3.73
N TRP A 239 -3.05 -2.23 -3.55
CA TRP A 239 -3.97 -2.61 -4.63
C TRP A 239 -4.92 -1.48 -5.01
N VAL A 240 -5.42 -0.70 -4.04
CA VAL A 240 -6.25 0.48 -4.36
C VAL A 240 -5.46 1.50 -5.18
N HIS A 241 -4.17 1.68 -4.92
CA HIS A 241 -3.30 2.50 -5.77
C HIS A 241 -3.21 1.95 -7.21
N HIS A 242 -3.03 0.64 -7.39
CA HIS A 242 -3.07 0.02 -8.71
C HIS A 242 -4.40 0.25 -9.42
N TYR A 243 -5.52 0.11 -8.71
CA TYR A 243 -6.85 0.39 -9.24
C TYR A 243 -7.00 1.86 -9.67
N LEU A 244 -6.61 2.79 -8.79
CA LEU A 244 -6.72 4.22 -9.05
C LEU A 244 -5.84 4.67 -10.22
N ALA A 245 -4.71 4.01 -10.49
CA ALA A 245 -3.85 4.32 -11.63
C ALA A 245 -4.59 4.30 -12.99
N PHE A 246 -5.69 3.54 -13.10
CA PHE A 246 -6.54 3.48 -14.29
C PHE A 246 -7.68 4.52 -14.30
N HIS A 247 -7.75 5.40 -13.30
CA HIS A 247 -8.84 6.35 -13.08
C HIS A 247 -8.33 7.78 -12.90
N PRO A 248 -9.18 8.81 -13.11
CA PRO A 248 -8.76 10.22 -13.04
C PRO A 248 -8.00 10.59 -11.76
N LEU A 249 -8.46 10.17 -10.59
CA LEU A 249 -7.79 10.46 -9.31
C LEU A 249 -6.35 9.91 -9.26
N GLY A 250 -6.09 8.72 -9.80
CA GLY A 250 -4.73 8.16 -9.86
C GLY A 250 -3.87 8.73 -10.97
N GLN A 251 -4.46 9.18 -12.08
CA GLN A 251 -3.70 9.85 -13.15
C GLN A 251 -3.15 11.23 -12.73
N LYS A 252 -3.72 11.81 -11.67
CA LYS A 252 -3.24 13.04 -11.01
C LYS A 252 -2.21 12.79 -9.92
N TRP A 253 -1.98 11.53 -9.55
CA TRP A 253 -0.95 11.16 -8.59
C TRP A 253 0.43 11.50 -9.19
N GLY A 254 1.11 12.47 -8.56
CA GLY A 254 2.37 13.04 -9.07
C GLY A 254 2.33 14.54 -9.34
N ASP A 255 1.13 15.15 -9.45
CA ASP A 255 0.97 16.61 -9.53
C ASP A 255 1.28 17.31 -8.18
N GLY A 256 1.35 16.53 -7.09
CA GLY A 256 1.62 16.99 -5.72
C GLY A 256 0.43 17.65 -5.03
N GLY A 257 0.66 18.13 -3.81
CA GLY A 257 -0.33 18.92 -3.05
C GLY A 257 -1.62 18.16 -2.72
N ASP A 258 -2.77 18.77 -3.05
CA ASP A 258 -4.09 18.22 -2.73
C ASP A 258 -4.37 16.92 -3.50
N SER A 259 -3.88 16.76 -4.74
CA SER A 259 -4.11 15.54 -5.53
C SER A 259 -3.42 14.31 -4.92
N GLU A 260 -2.19 14.48 -4.41
CA GLU A 260 -1.49 13.42 -3.65
C GLU A 260 -2.26 13.09 -2.36
N THR A 261 -2.74 14.11 -1.65
CA THR A 261 -3.51 13.91 -0.41
C THR A 261 -4.85 13.20 -0.66
N LEU A 262 -5.59 13.60 -1.70
CA LEU A 262 -6.84 12.95 -2.11
C LEU A 262 -6.62 11.48 -2.41
N ASN A 263 -5.55 11.17 -3.13
CA ASN A 263 -5.23 9.81 -3.56
C ASN A 263 -4.83 8.92 -2.38
N GLU A 264 -3.82 9.33 -1.60
CA GLU A 264 -3.34 8.54 -0.45
C GLU A 264 -4.43 8.33 0.61
N THR A 265 -5.24 9.36 0.89
CA THR A 265 -6.34 9.23 1.85
C THR A 265 -7.45 8.33 1.32
N THR A 266 -7.78 8.41 0.02
CA THR A 266 -8.75 7.49 -0.60
C THR A 266 -8.24 6.04 -0.52
N ALA A 267 -6.96 5.81 -0.83
CA ALA A 267 -6.33 4.51 -0.73
C ALA A 267 -6.31 3.98 0.70
N SER A 268 -6.04 4.85 1.68
CA SER A 268 -6.03 4.47 3.10
C SER A 268 -7.40 4.04 3.60
N VAL A 269 -8.45 4.83 3.32
CA VAL A 269 -9.82 4.51 3.70
C VAL A 269 -10.31 3.25 2.98
N ALA A 270 -10.18 3.18 1.65
CA ALA A 270 -10.65 2.00 0.91
C ALA A 270 -9.85 0.73 1.26
N GLY A 271 -8.53 0.84 1.42
CA GLY A 271 -7.65 -0.27 1.80
C GLY A 271 -8.01 -0.84 3.16
N ARG A 272 -8.22 0.02 4.16
CA ARG A 272 -8.70 -0.36 5.49
C ARG A 272 -10.03 -1.13 5.42
N GLU A 273 -10.99 -0.63 4.64
CA GLU A 273 -12.31 -1.27 4.57
C GLU A 273 -12.30 -2.57 3.76
N LEU A 274 -11.45 -2.69 2.72
CA LEU A 274 -11.21 -3.96 2.04
C LEU A 274 -10.54 -4.98 3.00
N ALA A 275 -9.55 -4.56 3.78
CA ALA A 275 -8.94 -5.40 4.80
C ALA A 275 -9.95 -5.83 5.88
N ASN A 276 -10.90 -4.97 6.26
CA ASN A 276 -12.00 -5.32 7.15
C ASN A 276 -12.94 -6.39 6.54
N LEU A 277 -13.21 -6.34 5.23
CA LEU A 277 -13.94 -7.41 4.55
C LEU A 277 -13.16 -8.73 4.61
N VAL A 278 -11.84 -8.71 4.39
CA VAL A 278 -10.98 -9.89 4.55
C VAL A 278 -11.09 -10.46 5.96
N ARG A 279 -10.95 -9.64 7.00
CA ARG A 279 -11.05 -10.07 8.40
C ARG A 279 -12.41 -10.70 8.71
N GLY A 280 -13.48 -10.16 8.13
CA GLY A 280 -14.84 -10.69 8.30
C GLY A 280 -15.07 -12.02 7.57
N ALA A 281 -14.55 -12.16 6.35
CA ALA A 281 -14.73 -13.35 5.51
C ALA A 281 -13.76 -14.49 5.85
N HIS A 282 -12.55 -14.16 6.31
CA HIS A 282 -11.46 -15.10 6.58
C HIS A 282 -10.85 -14.86 7.97
N PRO A 283 -11.61 -15.11 9.06
CA PRO A 283 -11.08 -14.92 10.41
C PRO A 283 -9.90 -15.87 10.68
N GLU A 284 -8.74 -15.31 11.03
CA GLU A 284 -7.54 -16.07 11.34
C GLU A 284 -7.11 -15.85 12.80
N PRO A 285 -7.33 -16.82 13.70
CA PRO A 285 -6.96 -16.68 15.10
C PRO A 285 -5.44 -16.90 15.27
N LEU A 286 -4.65 -15.86 15.05
CA LEU A 286 -3.23 -15.88 15.38
C LEU A 286 -3.03 -15.67 16.90
N PRO A 287 -2.16 -16.44 17.55
CA PRO A 287 -1.75 -16.14 18.93
C PRO A 287 -1.17 -14.72 19.03
N ALA A 288 -1.40 -14.03 20.14
CA ALA A 288 -0.96 -12.64 20.32
C ALA A 288 0.57 -12.45 20.27
N ASP A 289 1.33 -13.52 20.52
CA ASP A 289 2.79 -13.58 20.43
C ASP A 289 3.29 -14.18 19.11
N ALA A 290 2.38 -14.47 18.17
CA ALA A 290 2.66 -15.12 16.89
C ALA A 290 1.89 -14.49 15.71
N ASP A 291 1.50 -13.22 15.83
CA ASP A 291 0.76 -12.48 14.81
C ASP A 291 1.65 -11.59 13.92
N GLY A 292 2.97 -11.64 14.11
CA GLY A 292 4.00 -10.86 13.44
C GLY A 292 4.39 -9.57 14.17
N ARG A 293 3.84 -9.29 15.35
CA ARG A 293 4.28 -8.19 16.21
C ARG A 293 5.49 -8.64 17.05
N ALA A 294 6.29 -7.67 17.44
CA ALA A 294 7.23 -7.90 18.53
C ALA A 294 6.47 -8.04 19.86
N PRO A 295 7.10 -8.58 20.92
CA PRO A 295 6.51 -8.63 22.25
C PRO A 295 5.95 -7.26 22.66
N ALA A 296 4.77 -7.26 23.29
CA ALA A 296 4.14 -6.01 23.69
C ALA A 296 5.05 -5.21 24.65
N ALA A 297 5.43 -4.01 24.21
CA ALA A 297 6.02 -3.02 25.11
C ALA A 297 4.97 -2.56 26.13
N PRO A 298 5.39 -2.03 27.30
CA PRO A 298 4.47 -1.34 28.21
C PRO A 298 3.64 -0.31 27.43
N PRO A 299 2.32 -0.24 27.66
CA PRO A 299 1.48 0.71 26.95
C PRO A 299 1.98 2.14 27.20
N ALA A 300 1.92 2.96 26.16
CA ALA A 300 2.24 4.38 26.28
C ALA A 300 1.35 5.03 27.34
N THR A 301 1.91 5.97 28.09
CA THR A 301 1.21 6.72 29.15
C THR A 301 0.38 7.88 28.63
N ILE A 302 0.46 8.15 27.32
CA ILE A 302 -0.18 9.25 26.62
C ILE A 302 -0.89 8.76 25.36
N ASP A 303 -1.88 9.52 24.91
CA ASP A 303 -2.50 9.31 23.60
C ASP A 303 -1.60 9.89 22.51
N TYR A 304 -1.00 9.01 21.70
CA TYR A 304 -0.14 9.40 20.58
C TYR A 304 -0.87 10.32 19.59
N ASN A 305 -2.12 9.99 19.24
CA ASN A 305 -2.86 10.70 18.21
C ASN A 305 -3.18 12.13 18.66
N GLU A 306 -3.63 12.28 19.91
CA GLU A 306 -3.92 13.59 20.48
C GLU A 306 -2.66 14.47 20.53
N GLU A 307 -1.55 13.92 21.06
CA GLU A 307 -0.32 14.68 21.24
C GLU A 307 0.37 14.99 19.91
N MET A 308 0.29 14.11 18.91
CA MET A 308 0.82 14.36 17.56
C MET A 308 -0.02 15.41 16.82
N ARG A 309 -1.36 15.36 16.97
CA ARG A 309 -2.25 16.37 16.39
C ARG A 309 -2.01 17.74 16.99
N ARG A 310 -1.85 17.81 18.31
CA ARG A 310 -1.51 19.04 19.04
C ARG A 310 -0.19 19.62 18.52
N LEU A 311 0.85 18.78 18.42
CA LEU A 311 2.14 19.18 17.87
C LEU A 311 1.99 19.72 16.44
N ARG A 312 1.24 19.03 15.58
CA ARG A 312 1.05 19.45 14.19
C ARG A 312 0.46 20.86 14.09
N LEU A 313 -0.60 21.14 14.86
CA LEU A 313 -1.26 22.45 14.86
C LEU A 313 -0.36 23.56 15.39
N GLU A 314 0.42 23.28 16.42
CA GLU A 314 1.40 24.22 16.99
C GLU A 314 2.49 24.57 15.97
N VAL A 315 3.03 23.56 15.28
CA VAL A 315 4.04 23.73 14.23
C VAL A 315 3.49 24.54 13.06
N ASP A 316 2.26 24.25 12.60
CA ASP A 316 1.61 25.03 11.53
C ASP A 316 1.50 26.52 11.91
N ALA A 317 1.11 26.82 13.16
CA ALA A 317 0.99 28.20 13.64
C ALA A 317 2.35 28.91 13.73
N LEU A 318 3.40 28.22 14.18
CA LEU A 318 4.75 28.76 14.27
C LEU A 318 5.33 29.05 12.87
N LEU A 319 5.16 28.13 11.91
CA LEU A 319 5.62 28.31 10.54
C LEU A 319 4.87 29.43 9.82
N ALA A 320 3.55 29.54 10.01
CA ALA A 320 2.75 30.67 9.48
C ALA A 320 3.22 32.03 10.02
N GLY A 321 3.76 32.06 11.25
CA GLY A 321 4.38 33.25 11.85
C GLY A 321 5.85 33.47 11.48
N GLY A 322 6.44 32.65 10.60
CA GLY A 322 7.86 32.71 10.23
C GLY A 322 8.84 32.27 11.33
N ARG A 323 8.36 31.63 12.41
CA ARG A 323 9.15 31.21 13.58
C ARG A 323 9.75 29.81 13.39
N VAL A 324 10.58 29.65 12.36
CA VAL A 324 11.12 28.34 11.93
C VAL A 324 11.93 27.63 13.02
N GLU A 325 12.89 28.32 13.63
CA GLU A 325 13.78 27.73 14.65
C GLU A 325 13.00 27.27 15.89
N GLU A 326 11.92 27.99 16.21
CA GLU A 326 11.04 27.62 17.32
C GLU A 326 10.18 26.42 16.98
N ALA A 327 9.63 26.34 15.77
CA ALA A 327 8.92 25.15 15.30
C ALA A 327 9.81 23.90 15.38
N GLU A 328 11.07 24.01 14.95
CA GLU A 328 12.04 22.91 15.02
C GLU A 328 12.38 22.50 16.45
N ARG A 329 12.56 23.47 17.35
CA ARG A 329 12.77 23.18 18.77
C ARG A 329 11.55 22.50 19.40
N THR A 330 10.34 22.99 19.14
CA THR A 330 9.08 22.39 19.63
C THR A 330 8.93 20.94 19.15
N MET A 331 9.28 20.64 17.90
CA MET A 331 9.26 19.27 17.38
C MET A 331 10.24 18.35 18.10
N GLU A 332 11.45 18.82 18.40
CA GLU A 332 12.44 18.02 19.14
C GLU A 332 12.05 17.83 20.61
N GLU A 333 11.57 18.88 21.29
CA GLU A 333 11.05 18.80 22.65
C GLU A 333 9.90 17.79 22.74
N ARG A 334 8.99 17.81 21.76
CA ARG A 334 7.90 16.84 21.72
C ARG A 334 8.37 15.41 21.40
N ARG A 335 9.38 15.25 20.55
CA ARG A 335 10.00 13.93 20.27
C ARG A 335 10.59 13.32 21.54
N LEU A 336 11.25 14.13 22.38
CA LEU A 336 11.77 13.70 23.68
C LEU A 336 10.63 13.33 24.63
N PHE A 337 9.58 14.15 24.70
CA PHE A 337 8.38 13.84 25.48
C PHE A 337 7.72 12.50 25.06
N PHE A 338 7.61 12.22 23.76
CA PHE A 338 7.13 10.92 23.29
C PHE A 338 8.00 9.77 23.81
N ALA A 339 9.33 9.91 23.73
CA ALA A 339 10.26 8.88 24.19
C ALA A 339 10.15 8.62 25.71
N GLU A 340 10.01 9.69 26.51
CA GLU A 340 9.79 9.59 27.97
C GLU A 340 8.48 8.87 28.33
N ASN A 341 7.49 8.90 27.44
CA ASN A 341 6.18 8.28 27.61
C ASN A 341 6.04 6.95 26.83
N GLY A 342 7.16 6.33 26.43
CA GLY A 342 7.19 5.00 25.82
C GLY A 342 6.95 4.96 24.32
N ILE A 343 6.96 6.10 23.63
CA ILE A 343 6.77 6.21 22.18
C ILE A 343 8.09 6.66 21.54
N TYR A 344 8.83 5.74 20.95
CA TYR A 344 10.07 6.09 20.26
C TYR A 344 9.81 6.64 18.86
N ILE A 345 10.27 7.87 18.61
CA ILE A 345 10.32 8.48 17.29
C ILE A 345 11.75 8.98 17.07
N ARG A 346 12.38 8.52 15.98
CA ARG A 346 13.78 8.86 15.69
C ARG A 346 13.98 10.35 15.44
N LYS A 347 13.09 10.98 14.67
CA LYS A 347 13.22 12.38 14.24
C LYS A 347 11.86 12.93 13.85
N ILE A 348 11.55 14.15 14.30
CA ILE A 348 10.38 14.93 13.88
C ILE A 348 10.90 16.26 13.31
N ASN A 349 10.56 16.54 12.05
CA ASN A 349 10.86 17.80 11.36
C ASN A 349 9.78 18.08 10.30
N GLN A 350 9.92 19.13 9.49
CA GLN A 350 8.95 19.44 8.44
C GLN A 350 8.82 18.29 7.42
N ALA A 351 9.91 17.58 7.11
CA ALA A 351 9.87 16.40 6.23
C ALA A 351 9.09 15.22 6.83
N PHE A 352 9.11 15.04 8.16
CA PHE A 352 8.24 14.09 8.86
C PHE A 352 6.78 14.42 8.59
N PHE A 353 6.38 15.67 8.81
CA PHE A 353 4.99 16.09 8.59
C PHE A 353 4.60 16.16 7.11
N ALA A 354 5.56 16.41 6.21
CA ALA A 354 5.32 16.40 4.77
C ALA A 354 5.05 14.99 4.24
N PHE A 355 5.63 13.95 4.86
CA PHE A 355 5.35 12.57 4.53
C PHE A 355 4.10 12.04 5.25
N TYR A 356 4.11 12.03 6.59
CA TYR A 356 3.00 11.44 7.34
C TYR A 356 1.70 12.26 7.26
N GLY A 357 1.77 13.52 6.84
CA GLY A 357 0.60 14.38 6.66
C GLY A 357 -0.17 14.17 5.36
N THR A 358 0.34 13.39 4.39
CA THR A 358 -0.39 13.05 3.15
C THR A 358 -1.56 12.09 3.40
N TYR A 359 -1.44 11.27 4.44
CA TYR A 359 -2.54 10.47 5.00
C TYR A 359 -3.42 11.39 5.85
N ALA A 360 -4.38 12.07 5.22
CA ALA A 360 -5.14 13.14 5.87
C ALA A 360 -6.15 12.65 6.91
N ASP A 361 -6.40 11.35 6.98
CA ASP A 361 -7.13 10.66 8.04
C ASP A 361 -6.28 10.40 9.30
N GLY A 362 -4.96 10.64 9.24
CA GLY A 362 -4.02 10.46 10.35
C GLY A 362 -3.79 11.70 11.23
N PRO A 363 -3.30 11.50 12.47
CA PRO A 363 -3.11 12.59 13.45
C PRO A 363 -2.02 13.60 13.07
N ALA A 364 -1.10 13.22 12.17
CA ALA A 364 -0.01 14.07 11.68
C ALA A 364 -0.46 15.07 10.60
N SER A 365 -1.71 14.96 10.12
CA SER A 365 -2.26 15.85 9.12
C SER A 365 -3.14 16.94 9.74
N SER A 366 -3.09 18.13 9.16
CA SER A 366 -4.04 19.22 9.37
C SER A 366 -4.88 19.51 8.12
N ASN A 367 -4.76 18.69 7.08
CA ASN A 367 -5.41 18.92 5.81
C ASN A 367 -6.94 18.70 5.93
N PRO A 368 -7.78 19.65 5.49
CA PRO A 368 -9.25 19.50 5.53
C PRO A 368 -9.79 18.40 4.61
N ILE A 369 -9.01 17.86 3.67
CA ILE A 369 -9.42 16.77 2.77
C ILE A 369 -9.72 15.48 3.54
N GLY A 370 -8.97 15.17 4.59
CA GLY A 370 -9.12 13.93 5.36
C GLY A 370 -10.52 13.73 5.92
N PRO A 371 -11.00 14.64 6.79
CA PRO A 371 -12.36 14.58 7.33
C PRO A 371 -13.46 14.56 6.25
N LYS A 372 -13.22 15.19 5.09
CA LYS A 372 -14.17 15.19 3.97
C LYS A 372 -14.26 13.82 3.31
N ILE A 373 -13.14 13.12 3.09
CA ILE A 373 -13.13 11.76 2.54
C ILE A 373 -13.76 10.77 3.51
N GLU A 374 -13.43 10.86 4.81
CA GLU A 374 -14.09 10.06 5.85
C GLU A 374 -15.60 10.32 5.86
N ARG A 375 -16.04 11.57 5.66
CA ARG A 375 -17.46 11.89 5.53
C ARG A 375 -18.11 11.24 4.30
N VAL A 376 -17.42 11.16 3.16
CA VAL A 376 -17.90 10.39 1.98
C VAL A 376 -18.08 8.91 2.36
N TRP A 377 -17.10 8.32 3.04
CA TRP A 377 -17.19 6.95 3.53
C TRP A 377 -18.37 6.74 4.49
N GLU A 378 -18.58 7.64 5.45
CA GLU A 378 -19.69 7.57 6.39
C GLU A 378 -21.07 7.59 5.71
N LEU A 379 -21.18 8.32 4.59
CA LEU A 379 -22.40 8.45 3.80
C LEU A 379 -22.66 7.26 2.87
N THR A 380 -21.60 6.55 2.44
CA THR A 380 -21.73 5.37 1.56
C THR A 380 -21.83 4.08 2.34
N ARG A 381 -20.96 3.86 3.34
CA ARG A 381 -20.82 2.59 4.12
C ARG A 381 -20.71 1.34 3.24
N ASP A 382 -20.22 1.52 2.01
CA ASP A 382 -19.99 0.48 1.01
C ASP A 382 -18.71 0.83 0.25
N VAL A 383 -17.67 0.01 0.40
CA VAL A 383 -16.32 0.33 -0.09
C VAL A 383 -16.29 0.38 -1.62
N GLY A 384 -17.09 -0.44 -2.29
CA GLY A 384 -17.22 -0.42 -3.74
C GLY A 384 -17.84 0.87 -4.26
N GLN A 385 -18.92 1.33 -3.63
CA GLN A 385 -19.58 2.60 -3.95
C GLN A 385 -18.67 3.78 -3.62
N PHE A 386 -18.04 3.77 -2.45
CA PHE A 386 -17.04 4.76 -2.05
C PHE A 386 -15.96 4.92 -3.12
N LEU A 387 -15.31 3.83 -3.51
CA LEU A 387 -14.19 3.87 -4.44
C LEU A 387 -14.64 4.26 -5.86
N ARG A 388 -15.82 3.82 -6.32
CA ARG A 388 -16.41 4.24 -7.61
C ARG A 388 -16.72 5.74 -7.69
N LEU A 389 -17.04 6.36 -6.56
CA LEU A 389 -17.24 7.81 -6.49
C LEU A 389 -15.89 8.53 -6.46
N MET A 390 -15.01 8.14 -5.53
CA MET A 390 -13.73 8.80 -5.30
C MET A 390 -12.77 8.69 -6.48
N ARG A 391 -12.81 7.60 -7.26
CA ARG A 391 -11.91 7.41 -8.43
C ARG A 391 -11.99 8.53 -9.49
N ASN A 392 -13.07 9.33 -9.47
CA ASN A 392 -13.30 10.44 -10.40
C ASN A 392 -13.11 11.83 -9.76
N VAL A 393 -12.66 11.91 -8.51
CA VAL A 393 -12.46 13.19 -7.80
C VAL A 393 -11.00 13.61 -7.97
N GLU A 394 -10.74 14.58 -8.84
CA GLU A 394 -9.38 15.04 -9.16
C GLU A 394 -8.94 16.22 -8.27
N THR A 395 -9.90 16.97 -7.72
CA THR A 395 -9.65 18.20 -6.95
C THR A 395 -10.44 18.29 -5.65
N ALA A 396 -9.95 19.10 -4.70
CA ALA A 396 -10.66 19.36 -3.44
C ALA A 396 -12.04 19.99 -3.65
N ARG A 397 -12.22 20.77 -4.72
CA ARG A 397 -13.52 21.34 -5.10
C ARG A 397 -14.51 20.26 -5.55
N GLU A 398 -14.05 19.30 -6.34
CA GLU A 398 -14.91 18.19 -6.78
C GLU A 398 -15.31 17.28 -5.60
N LEU A 399 -14.46 17.15 -4.59
CA LEU A 399 -14.80 16.50 -3.34
C LEU A 399 -15.93 17.24 -2.61
N ASP A 400 -15.87 18.58 -2.55
CA ASP A 400 -16.94 19.41 -1.96
C ASP A 400 -18.26 19.28 -2.74
N ASP A 401 -18.19 19.27 -4.07
CA ASP A 401 -19.35 19.07 -4.93
C ASP A 401 -19.94 17.64 -4.81
N LEU A 402 -19.09 16.63 -4.61
CA LEU A 402 -19.53 15.26 -4.32
C LEU A 402 -20.24 15.17 -2.97
N LEU A 403 -19.65 15.70 -1.91
CA LEU A 403 -20.24 15.71 -0.57
C LEU A 403 -21.61 16.40 -0.56
N SER A 404 -21.69 17.58 -1.16
CA SER A 404 -22.95 18.34 -1.25
C SER A 404 -24.07 17.52 -1.91
N ARG A 405 -23.75 16.75 -2.96
CA ARG A 405 -24.72 15.85 -3.63
C ARG A 405 -25.13 14.67 -2.75
N LEU A 406 -24.18 14.03 -2.07
CA LEU A 406 -24.47 12.90 -1.20
C LEU A 406 -25.35 13.32 -0.01
N GLU A 407 -25.05 14.46 0.61
CA GLU A 407 -25.84 14.99 1.74
C GLU A 407 -27.25 15.38 1.31
N ALA A 408 -27.42 16.01 0.15
CA ALA A 408 -28.74 16.32 -0.40
C ALA A 408 -29.58 15.05 -0.67
N THR A 409 -28.93 13.95 -1.09
CA THR A 409 -29.60 12.68 -1.37
C THR A 409 -29.92 11.92 -0.08
N GLY A 410 -29.06 12.03 0.94
CA GLY A 410 -29.25 11.43 2.26
C GLY A 410 -30.30 12.14 3.11
N ALA A 411 -30.43 13.47 3.01
CA ALA A 411 -31.43 14.27 3.73
C ALA A 411 -32.88 14.11 3.20
N GLY A 412 -33.04 13.45 2.05
CA GLY A 412 -34.34 13.13 1.44
C GLY A 412 -34.88 11.74 1.76
N LYS A 413 -34.15 10.93 2.53
CA LYS A 413 -34.62 9.68 3.16
C LYS A 413 -34.95 9.95 4.62
#